data_AF-A0A519W0S8-F1
#
_entry.id   AF-A0A519W0S8-F1
#
_cell.length_a   1.000
_cell.length_b   1.000
_cell.length_c   1.000
_cell.angle_alpha   90.00
_cell.angle_beta   90.00
_cell.angle_gamma   90.00
#
_symmetry.space_group_name_H-M   'P 1'
#
loop_
_entity.id
_entity.type
_entity.pdbx_description
1 polymer ?
#
loop_
_entity_poly.entity_id
_entity_poly.type
_entity_poly.pdbx_seq_one_letter_code
_entity_poly.pdbx_strand_id
1 'polypeptide(L)'
;MKKNYHSEVESKPLTTKHEIPIGRHPIFGPPIKASTGWLLMLLLLSLFTGIGMNGQSMANYTFSGTTNGSLENIDDGTSIMTAAVHDDDATLIQPIGFDFYYMGVLYSHFSANSNGQVRLHPNGTSTVIGGSAVSSYSSGTVTLAAMGGDNETGAGMKMKIVGSAPNRKLVIEWTKFYVYFTDPVNNAGNMQMWLSENGVISYVYGEMYNSSTSSQNRAIFLSSGSTAGQSAHITIGATPAIVTTSTFPATNLIAGGSGTPTATTLIANLGTSSNSNRIKYTFTPAGTAGHATVTSLAAPTALTINGVSASSMTINWTAASPANGIIRYAVFNSTDGGVTY
;
A
#
# COMPACT_ATOMS: atom_id res chain seq x y z
N MET A 1 -2.89 -56.63 -50.72
CA MET A 1 -1.45 -56.84 -51.01
C MET A 1 -0.87 -57.58 -49.79
N LYS A 2 -0.66 -58.91 -49.80
CA LYS A 2 0.56 -59.63 -50.26
C LYS A 2 1.82 -58.91 -49.76
N LYS A 3 2.68 -59.43 -48.86
CA LYS A 3 3.38 -60.74 -48.75
C LYS A 3 3.85 -60.93 -47.27
N ASN A 4 3.70 -62.09 -46.63
CA ASN A 4 4.52 -63.32 -46.71
C ASN A 4 5.96 -63.10 -46.21
N TYR A 5 6.66 -63.95 -45.45
CA TYR A 5 6.51 -65.28 -44.82
C TYR A 5 7.87 -65.49 -44.10
N HIS A 6 7.93 -66.21 -42.98
CA HIS A 6 8.73 -67.44 -42.83
C HIS A 6 8.99 -67.78 -41.36
N SER A 7 8.37 -68.88 -40.96
CA SER A 7 8.74 -69.76 -39.87
C SER A 7 10.02 -70.53 -40.20
N GLU A 8 10.83 -70.86 -39.20
CA GLU A 8 11.32 -72.23 -39.07
C GLU A 8 11.72 -72.52 -37.62
N VAL A 9 11.14 -73.60 -37.10
CA VAL A 9 11.53 -74.28 -35.87
C VAL A 9 12.39 -75.45 -36.31
N GLU A 10 13.62 -75.56 -35.83
CA GLU A 10 14.24 -76.87 -35.67
C GLU A 10 15.26 -76.93 -34.53
N SER A 11 15.09 -77.98 -33.75
CA SER A 11 15.84 -78.39 -32.57
C SER A 11 17.24 -78.93 -32.90
N LYS A 12 18.20 -78.79 -31.97
CA LYS A 12 19.01 -79.92 -31.49
C LYS A 12 19.83 -79.60 -30.22
N PRO A 13 20.13 -80.61 -29.38
CA PRO A 13 20.61 -80.47 -28.01
C PRO A 13 22.13 -80.60 -27.92
N LEU A 14 22.75 -80.05 -26.87
CA LEU A 14 23.95 -80.68 -26.29
C LEU A 14 24.23 -80.15 -24.88
N THR A 15 24.17 -81.10 -23.96
CA THR A 15 24.68 -81.10 -22.60
C THR A 15 26.15 -80.70 -22.53
N THR A 16 26.47 -79.75 -21.65
CA THR A 16 27.74 -79.73 -20.91
C THR A 16 27.47 -79.31 -19.47
N LYS A 17 27.71 -80.25 -18.55
CA LYS A 17 27.87 -79.98 -17.11
C LYS A 17 29.11 -79.11 -16.93
N HIS A 18 29.03 -78.04 -16.13
CA HIS A 18 30.05 -77.78 -15.12
C HIS A 18 29.62 -76.74 -14.09
N GLU A 19 30.27 -76.84 -12.94
CA GLU A 19 29.89 -76.38 -11.63
C GLU A 19 30.12 -74.88 -11.36
N ILE A 20 29.61 -74.48 -10.20
CA ILE A 20 29.42 -73.16 -9.60
C ILE A 20 30.70 -72.30 -9.51
N PRO A 21 30.58 -70.96 -9.69
CA PRO A 21 31.20 -70.05 -8.73
C PRO A 21 30.20 -69.02 -8.15
N ILE A 22 30.04 -69.16 -6.83
CA ILE A 22 29.90 -68.15 -5.77
C ILE A 22 29.54 -66.73 -6.24
N GLY A 23 28.40 -66.25 -5.72
CA GLY A 23 27.76 -64.99 -6.06
C GLY A 23 28.68 -63.76 -6.02
N ARG A 24 28.54 -62.93 -7.07
CA ARG A 24 28.96 -61.54 -7.05
C ARG A 24 28.09 -60.78 -6.05
N HIS A 25 28.68 -60.36 -4.94
CA HIS A 25 28.12 -59.32 -4.09
C HIS A 25 28.03 -57.99 -4.87
N PRO A 26 26.99 -57.18 -4.65
CA PRO A 26 26.92 -55.83 -5.18
C PRO A 26 28.08 -55.00 -4.60
N ILE A 27 28.85 -54.37 -5.48
CA ILE A 27 29.91 -53.44 -5.11
C ILE A 27 29.23 -52.19 -4.53
N PHE A 28 29.17 -52.10 -3.20
CA PHE A 28 28.88 -50.84 -2.53
C PHE A 28 30.08 -49.91 -2.75
N GLY A 29 29.87 -48.85 -3.53
CA GLY A 29 30.82 -47.73 -3.58
C GLY A 29 31.02 -47.14 -2.17
N PRO A 30 32.18 -46.53 -1.88
CA PRO A 30 32.45 -45.95 -0.58
C PRO A 30 31.39 -44.88 -0.25
N PRO A 31 31.04 -44.70 1.04
CA PRO A 31 30.07 -43.68 1.43
C PRO A 31 30.59 -42.31 0.98
N ILE A 32 29.75 -41.57 0.25
CA ILE A 32 30.02 -40.17 -0.09
C ILE A 32 30.14 -39.43 1.24
N LYS A 33 31.37 -39.14 1.65
CA LYS A 33 31.62 -38.27 2.81
C LYS A 33 31.10 -36.89 2.41
N ALA A 34 29.92 -36.53 2.91
CA ALA A 34 29.48 -35.14 2.90
C ALA A 34 30.59 -34.34 3.56
N SER A 35 31.32 -33.54 2.77
CA SER A 35 32.45 -32.80 3.29
C SER A 35 31.94 -31.85 4.37
N THR A 36 32.71 -31.67 5.43
CA THR A 36 32.39 -30.80 6.57
C THR A 36 32.01 -29.38 6.12
N GLY A 37 32.47 -28.95 4.94
CA GLY A 37 32.10 -27.69 4.31
C GLY A 37 30.63 -27.60 3.88
N TRP A 38 29.98 -28.69 3.49
CA TRP A 38 28.55 -28.67 3.11
C TRP A 38 27.65 -28.49 4.34
N LEU A 39 27.98 -29.14 5.45
CA LEU A 39 27.28 -28.91 6.72
C LEU A 39 27.53 -27.49 7.24
N LEU A 40 28.76 -26.98 7.13
CA LEU A 40 29.08 -25.60 7.52
C LEU A 40 28.33 -24.59 6.65
N MET A 41 28.20 -24.85 5.34
CA MET A 41 27.49 -23.99 4.39
C MET A 41 25.97 -24.00 4.60
N LEU A 42 25.38 -25.15 4.94
CA LEU A 42 23.97 -25.24 5.36
C LEU A 42 23.73 -24.55 6.72
N LEU A 43 24.66 -24.65 7.66
CA LEU A 43 24.61 -23.97 8.94
C LEU A 43 24.76 -22.44 8.79
N LEU A 44 25.66 -21.99 7.91
CA LEU A 44 25.82 -20.59 7.52
C LEU A 44 24.58 -20.06 6.79
N LEU A 45 23.97 -20.83 5.88
CA LEU A 45 22.68 -20.45 5.28
C LEU A 45 21.57 -20.31 6.33
N SER A 46 21.52 -21.19 7.34
CA SER A 46 20.53 -21.11 8.42
C SER A 46 20.75 -19.94 9.40
N LEU A 47 21.97 -19.41 9.48
CA LEU A 47 22.29 -18.21 10.26
C LEU A 47 21.83 -16.91 9.57
N PHE A 48 21.56 -16.94 8.26
CA PHE A 48 20.98 -15.81 7.51
C PHE A 48 19.46 -15.90 7.31
N THR A 49 18.81 -17.02 7.67
CA THR A 49 17.33 -17.15 7.57
C THR A 49 16.56 -16.48 8.71
N GLY A 50 17.25 -15.81 9.63
CA GLY A 50 16.67 -15.19 10.83
C GLY A 50 16.46 -13.68 10.76
N ILE A 51 16.68 -13.01 9.62
CA ILE A 51 16.26 -11.61 9.49
C ILE A 51 14.74 -11.63 9.36
N GLY A 52 14.04 -11.44 10.48
CA GLY A 52 12.63 -11.09 10.45
C GLY A 52 12.48 -9.83 9.59
N MET A 53 12.14 -10.01 8.32
CA MET A 53 11.51 -8.95 7.56
C MET A 53 10.20 -8.70 8.31
N ASN A 54 10.17 -7.67 9.15
CA ASN A 54 8.91 -7.15 9.65
C ASN A 54 8.14 -6.72 8.41
N GLY A 55 7.17 -7.55 7.99
CA GLY A 55 6.30 -7.22 6.87
C GLY A 55 5.58 -5.91 7.16
N GLN A 56 5.24 -5.17 6.11
CA GLN A 56 4.37 -3.99 6.24
C GLN A 56 3.10 -4.43 7.00
N SER A 57 2.84 -3.78 8.14
CA SER A 57 1.76 -4.19 9.04
C SER A 57 0.88 -3.00 9.39
N MET A 58 -0.43 -3.17 9.27
CA MET A 58 -1.43 -2.22 9.68
C MET A 58 -1.37 -1.85 11.16
N ALA A 59 -0.71 -2.68 11.99
CA ALA A 59 -0.40 -2.33 13.37
C ALA A 59 0.49 -1.08 13.50
N ASN A 60 1.20 -0.70 12.42
CA ASN A 60 2.00 0.52 12.39
C ASN A 60 1.16 1.80 12.37
N TYR A 61 -0.17 1.69 12.19
CA TYR A 61 -1.08 2.84 12.19
C TYR A 61 -2.17 2.68 13.25
N THR A 62 -2.40 3.77 14.00
CA THR A 62 -3.57 3.91 14.87
C THR A 62 -4.65 4.65 14.11
N PHE A 63 -5.85 4.07 14.07
CA PHE A 63 -7.02 4.67 13.44
C PHE A 63 -7.82 5.53 14.42
N SER A 64 -8.34 6.65 13.92
CA SER A 64 -9.39 7.42 14.59
C SER A 64 -10.37 8.01 13.58
N GLY A 65 -11.62 8.17 14.01
CA GLY A 65 -12.65 8.90 13.28
C GLY A 65 -13.19 10.06 14.12
N THR A 66 -13.30 11.24 13.52
CA THR A 66 -13.86 12.44 14.18
C THR A 66 -14.92 13.11 13.33
N THR A 67 -15.76 13.93 13.97
CA THR A 67 -16.89 14.65 13.37
C THR A 67 -16.71 16.17 13.44
N ASN A 68 -15.47 16.63 13.66
CA ASN A 68 -15.08 18.04 13.81
C ASN A 68 -14.02 18.44 12.78
N GLY A 69 -13.91 17.68 11.68
CA GLY A 69 -12.97 17.98 10.62
C GLY A 69 -13.43 19.16 9.77
N SER A 70 -12.50 19.65 8.97
CA SER A 70 -12.73 20.61 7.90
C SER A 70 -11.89 20.25 6.68
N LEU A 71 -12.39 20.57 5.48
CA LEU A 71 -11.57 20.48 4.26
C LEU A 71 -10.45 21.52 4.33
N GLU A 72 -9.27 21.16 3.84
CA GLU A 72 -8.16 22.10 3.68
C GLU A 72 -8.50 23.02 2.51
N ASN A 73 -8.39 24.33 2.70
CA ASN A 73 -8.61 25.26 1.61
C ASN A 73 -7.43 25.21 0.62
N ILE A 74 -7.72 24.78 -0.59
CA ILE A 74 -6.75 24.68 -1.69
C ILE A 74 -7.21 25.47 -2.93
N ASP A 75 -8.02 26.51 -2.76
CA ASP A 75 -8.52 27.28 -3.91
C ASP A 75 -7.42 28.13 -4.56
N ASP A 76 -6.46 28.61 -3.77
CA ASP A 76 -5.28 29.34 -4.27
C ASP A 76 -4.05 28.43 -4.42
N GLY A 77 -3.30 28.57 -5.52
CA GLY A 77 -2.01 27.89 -5.72
C GLY A 77 -2.12 26.36 -5.86
N THR A 78 -3.27 25.86 -6.31
CA THR A 78 -3.48 24.43 -6.60
C THR A 78 -2.90 24.03 -7.95
N SER A 79 -2.46 22.78 -8.05
CA SER A 79 -2.18 22.12 -9.31
C SER A 79 -3.38 21.28 -9.72
N ILE A 80 -3.94 21.56 -10.90
CA ILE A 80 -5.02 20.76 -11.49
C ILE A 80 -4.41 19.48 -12.04
N MET A 81 -4.90 18.32 -11.59
CA MET A 81 -4.49 17.02 -12.12
C MET A 81 -5.40 16.59 -13.28
N THR A 82 -6.71 16.84 -13.15
CA THR A 82 -7.73 16.67 -14.19
C THR A 82 -8.84 17.71 -14.02
N ALA A 83 -9.63 17.98 -15.06
CA ALA A 83 -10.68 18.98 -15.05
C ALA A 83 -11.91 18.51 -15.83
N ALA A 84 -13.08 19.01 -15.45
CA ALA A 84 -14.40 18.54 -15.91
C ALA A 84 -14.82 17.22 -15.24
N VAL A 85 -15.81 16.54 -15.81
CA VAL A 85 -16.36 15.30 -15.26
C VAL A 85 -15.45 14.14 -15.64
N HIS A 86 -15.14 13.26 -14.68
CA HIS A 86 -14.31 12.08 -14.92
C HIS A 86 -14.90 10.83 -14.26
N ASP A 87 -15.04 9.79 -15.08
CA ASP A 87 -15.41 8.43 -14.75
C ASP A 87 -14.33 7.49 -15.29
N ASP A 88 -13.94 6.49 -14.49
CA ASP A 88 -12.92 5.48 -14.85
C ASP A 88 -11.63 6.05 -15.48
N ASP A 89 -11.16 7.19 -14.96
CA ASP A 89 -9.99 7.91 -15.46
C ASP A 89 -8.87 8.03 -14.43
N ALA A 90 -7.62 8.09 -14.89
CA ALA A 90 -6.44 8.18 -14.04
C ALA A 90 -5.63 9.46 -14.29
N THR A 91 -5.10 10.04 -13.22
CA THR A 91 -4.14 11.14 -13.33
C THR A 91 -2.79 10.61 -13.84
N LEU A 92 -1.97 11.49 -14.40
CA LEU A 92 -0.53 11.23 -14.52
C LEU A 92 0.12 11.06 -13.13
N ILE A 93 1.35 10.55 -13.10
CA ILE A 93 2.15 10.50 -11.88
C ILE A 93 2.56 11.91 -11.45
N GLN A 94 2.33 12.23 -10.19
CA GLN A 94 2.60 13.52 -9.56
C GLN A 94 3.65 13.36 -8.45
N PRO A 95 4.51 14.36 -8.22
CA PRO A 95 5.41 14.37 -7.07
C PRO A 95 4.61 14.60 -5.77
N ILE A 96 5.00 13.92 -4.69
CA ILE A 96 4.45 14.21 -3.34
C ILE A 96 4.98 15.56 -2.82
N GLY A 97 6.20 15.91 -3.23
CA GLY A 97 6.89 17.15 -2.84
C GLY A 97 7.66 17.07 -1.52
N PHE A 98 7.70 15.88 -0.91
CA PHE A 98 8.54 15.50 0.21
C PHE A 98 8.64 13.98 0.29
N ASP A 99 9.61 13.49 1.05
CA ASP A 99 9.76 12.07 1.36
C ASP A 99 8.62 11.59 2.25
N PHE A 100 7.76 10.73 1.72
CA PHE A 100 6.64 10.17 2.47
C PHE A 100 6.90 8.70 2.82
N TYR A 101 6.98 8.41 4.11
CA TYR A 101 7.17 7.05 4.61
C TYR A 101 5.83 6.40 4.92
N TYR A 102 5.49 5.34 4.18
CA TYR A 102 4.33 4.50 4.46
C TYR A 102 4.80 3.10 4.85
N MET A 103 4.44 2.67 6.06
CA MET A 103 4.87 1.38 6.63
C MET A 103 6.40 1.16 6.60
N GLY A 104 7.17 2.24 6.78
CA GLY A 104 8.63 2.21 6.76
C GLY A 104 9.26 2.14 5.35
N VAL A 105 8.46 2.25 4.29
CA VAL A 105 8.93 2.33 2.90
C VAL A 105 8.75 3.76 2.38
N LEU A 106 9.77 4.27 1.71
CA LEU A 106 9.80 5.61 1.13
C LEU A 106 9.02 5.66 -0.19
N TYR A 107 8.18 6.67 -0.33
CA TYR A 107 7.49 7.06 -1.55
C TYR A 107 7.72 8.54 -1.82
N SER A 108 7.93 8.90 -3.08
CA SER A 108 8.19 10.28 -3.51
C SER A 108 7.16 10.79 -4.51
N HIS A 109 6.33 9.89 -5.05
CA HIS A 109 5.35 10.17 -6.09
C HIS A 109 4.03 9.45 -5.81
N PHE A 110 2.96 9.86 -6.48
CA PHE A 110 1.67 9.20 -6.44
C PHE A 110 0.93 9.35 -7.77
N SER A 111 -0.14 8.59 -7.97
CA SER A 111 -1.15 8.86 -9.00
C SER A 111 -2.53 8.57 -8.41
N ALA A 112 -3.56 9.28 -8.87
CA ALA A 112 -4.94 9.10 -8.42
C ALA A 112 -5.83 8.66 -9.58
N ASN A 113 -7.04 8.20 -9.29
CA ASN A 113 -8.09 7.99 -10.28
C ASN A 113 -9.41 8.64 -9.84
N SER A 114 -10.34 8.82 -10.78
CA SER A 114 -11.67 9.42 -10.53
C SER A 114 -12.49 8.68 -9.47
N ASN A 115 -12.21 7.39 -9.29
CA ASN A 115 -12.91 6.49 -8.38
C ASN A 115 -12.55 6.68 -6.89
N GLY A 116 -11.64 7.60 -6.56
CA GLY A 116 -11.30 7.97 -5.18
C GLY A 116 -10.05 7.28 -4.60
N GLN A 117 -9.30 6.56 -5.45
CA GLN A 117 -8.10 5.83 -5.04
C GLN A 117 -6.81 6.57 -5.45
N VAL A 118 -5.78 6.38 -4.63
CA VAL A 118 -4.40 6.85 -4.81
C VAL A 118 -3.45 5.66 -4.73
N ARG A 119 -2.51 5.58 -5.66
CA ARG A 119 -1.37 4.66 -5.61
C ARG A 119 -0.10 5.43 -5.27
N LEU A 120 0.65 4.97 -4.27
CA LEU A 120 1.95 5.54 -3.94
C LEU A 120 3.04 4.91 -4.80
N HIS A 121 4.00 5.72 -5.22
CA HIS A 121 5.09 5.34 -6.11
C HIS A 121 6.46 5.69 -5.53
N PRO A 122 7.46 4.80 -5.66
CA PRO A 122 8.82 5.08 -5.21
C PRO A 122 9.49 6.19 -6.02
N ASN A 123 9.09 6.40 -7.28
CA ASN A 123 9.64 7.41 -8.19
C ASN A 123 8.66 7.77 -9.32
N GLY A 124 9.02 8.76 -10.15
CA GLY A 124 8.20 9.29 -11.24
C GLY A 124 8.10 8.41 -12.49
N THR A 125 8.78 7.26 -12.54
CA THR A 125 8.76 6.32 -13.69
C THR A 125 7.95 5.05 -13.44
N SER A 126 7.30 4.96 -12.27
CA SER A 126 6.40 3.86 -11.93
C SER A 126 5.24 3.73 -12.90
N THR A 127 4.51 2.63 -12.83
CA THR A 127 3.26 2.47 -13.57
C THR A 127 2.13 3.20 -12.86
N VAL A 128 1.44 4.07 -13.59
CA VAL A 128 0.24 4.80 -13.13
C VAL A 128 -0.85 3.85 -12.58
N ILE A 129 -1.67 4.34 -11.66
CA ILE A 129 -2.90 3.66 -11.26
C ILE A 129 -3.87 3.51 -12.45
N GLY A 130 -4.65 2.43 -12.49
CA GLY A 130 -5.73 2.30 -13.47
C GLY A 130 -6.90 3.24 -13.12
N GLY A 131 -7.67 3.63 -14.14
CA GLY A 131 -8.84 4.50 -13.96
C GLY A 131 -9.97 3.83 -13.19
N SER A 132 -10.22 2.54 -13.46
CA SER A 132 -11.29 1.78 -12.82
C SER A 132 -11.08 1.47 -11.33
N ALA A 133 -12.17 1.08 -10.68
CA ALA A 133 -12.21 0.69 -9.28
C ALA A 133 -11.21 -0.43 -8.93
N VAL A 134 -10.44 -0.23 -7.86
CA VAL A 134 -9.59 -1.28 -7.29
C VAL A 134 -10.45 -2.27 -6.49
N SER A 135 -10.61 -3.47 -7.04
CA SER A 135 -11.43 -4.56 -6.47
C SER A 135 -10.63 -5.64 -5.73
N SER A 136 -9.29 -5.60 -5.82
CA SER A 136 -8.39 -6.53 -5.12
C SER A 136 -7.09 -5.85 -4.73
N TYR A 137 -6.53 -6.23 -3.59
CA TYR A 137 -5.18 -5.81 -3.21
C TYR A 137 -4.13 -6.60 -4.00
N SER A 138 -3.00 -5.97 -4.27
CA SER A 138 -1.88 -6.58 -5.00
C SER A 138 -0.60 -6.47 -4.19
N SER A 139 0.21 -7.53 -4.18
CA SER A 139 1.53 -7.50 -3.55
C SER A 139 2.42 -6.44 -4.20
N GLY A 140 3.19 -5.71 -3.39
CA GLY A 140 4.11 -4.67 -3.87
C GLY A 140 3.43 -3.41 -4.40
N THR A 141 2.10 -3.28 -4.27
CA THR A 141 1.35 -2.09 -4.68
C THR A 141 0.68 -1.47 -3.47
N VAL A 142 1.04 -0.22 -3.16
CA VAL A 142 0.35 0.54 -2.12
C VAL A 142 -0.82 1.30 -2.72
N THR A 143 -2.04 1.01 -2.27
CA THR A 143 -3.25 1.74 -2.66
C THR A 143 -3.98 2.24 -1.44
N LEU A 144 -4.30 3.53 -1.44
CA LEU A 144 -5.09 4.26 -0.45
C LEU A 144 -6.41 4.66 -1.11
N ALA A 145 -7.53 4.52 -0.43
CA ALA A 145 -8.84 4.84 -0.97
C ALA A 145 -9.65 5.60 0.08
N ALA A 146 -9.77 6.91 -0.11
CA ALA A 146 -10.74 7.72 0.62
C ALA A 146 -12.16 7.27 0.24
N MET A 147 -12.35 6.87 -1.01
CA MET A 147 -13.45 6.03 -1.41
C MET A 147 -13.00 5.13 -2.56
N GLY A 148 -13.57 3.95 -2.65
CA GLY A 148 -13.33 3.01 -3.74
C GLY A 148 -14.61 2.31 -4.16
N GLY A 149 -14.55 1.64 -5.29
CA GLY A 149 -15.72 1.25 -6.07
C GLY A 149 -15.86 2.18 -7.27
N ASP A 150 -17.04 2.15 -7.88
CA ASP A 150 -17.38 2.84 -9.13
C ASP A 150 -18.03 4.22 -8.83
N ASN A 151 -17.28 5.30 -9.01
CA ASN A 151 -17.57 6.66 -8.57
C ASN A 151 -17.11 7.67 -9.62
N GLU A 152 -17.57 8.90 -9.48
CA GLU A 152 -17.29 9.95 -10.46
C GLU A 152 -16.94 11.27 -9.77
N THR A 153 -16.13 12.07 -10.45
CA THR A 153 -15.88 13.46 -10.06
C THR A 153 -16.63 14.39 -10.98
N GLY A 154 -17.39 15.35 -10.42
CA GLY A 154 -18.11 16.35 -11.22
C GLY A 154 -17.24 17.51 -11.71
N ALA A 155 -16.04 17.68 -11.16
CA ALA A 155 -15.13 18.78 -11.53
C ALA A 155 -13.64 18.40 -11.49
N GLY A 156 -13.34 17.10 -11.55
CA GLY A 156 -11.98 16.59 -11.68
C GLY A 156 -11.24 16.49 -10.34
N MET A 157 -9.92 16.45 -10.44
CA MET A 157 -9.02 16.25 -9.32
C MET A 157 -7.95 17.34 -9.28
N LYS A 158 -7.63 17.82 -8.07
CA LYS A 158 -6.59 18.84 -7.86
C LYS A 158 -5.75 18.53 -6.62
N MET A 159 -4.57 19.12 -6.53
CA MET A 159 -3.65 18.92 -5.41
C MET A 159 -2.99 20.22 -4.97
N LYS A 160 -2.50 20.24 -3.72
CA LYS A 160 -1.67 21.32 -3.19
C LYS A 160 -0.80 20.82 -2.04
N ILE A 161 0.44 21.29 -1.98
CA ILE A 161 1.27 21.15 -0.79
C ILE A 161 1.07 22.38 0.09
N VAL A 162 0.72 22.15 1.35
CA VAL A 162 0.50 23.19 2.36
C VAL A 162 1.58 23.07 3.43
N GLY A 163 2.02 24.21 3.97
CA GLY A 163 3.05 24.30 4.98
C GLY A 163 4.47 24.40 4.41
N SER A 164 5.45 24.25 5.28
CA SER A 164 6.89 24.29 4.96
C SER A 164 7.59 23.15 5.68
N ALA A 165 8.75 22.71 5.16
CA ALA A 165 9.53 21.66 5.82
C ALA A 165 9.84 22.04 7.28
N PRO A 166 9.83 21.07 8.23
CA PRO A 166 9.50 19.64 8.09
C PRO A 166 8.01 19.33 8.34
N ASN A 167 7.11 20.31 8.19
CA ASN A 167 5.68 20.21 8.49
C ASN A 167 4.83 20.44 7.23
N ARG A 168 5.13 19.73 6.15
CA ARG A 168 4.33 19.77 4.91
C ARG A 168 3.17 18.79 4.95
N LYS A 169 2.12 19.14 4.22
CA LYS A 169 0.95 18.30 3.96
C LYS A 169 0.58 18.39 2.48
N LEU A 170 0.63 17.27 1.78
CA LEU A 170 0.01 17.14 0.47
C LEU A 170 -1.49 16.91 0.66
N VAL A 171 -2.30 17.74 0.01
CA VAL A 171 -3.75 17.57 -0.13
C VAL A 171 -4.05 17.13 -1.55
N ILE A 172 -4.75 16.02 -1.68
CA ILE A 172 -5.32 15.49 -2.92
C ILE A 172 -6.82 15.63 -2.80
N GLU A 173 -7.46 16.34 -3.71
CA GLU A 173 -8.90 16.59 -3.70
C GLU A 173 -9.57 16.03 -4.95
N TRP A 174 -10.68 15.34 -4.73
CA TRP A 174 -11.69 15.04 -5.73
C TRP A 174 -12.81 16.08 -5.59
N THR A 175 -12.98 16.93 -6.60
CA THR A 175 -13.91 18.05 -6.57
C THR A 175 -15.28 17.60 -7.07
N LYS A 176 -16.34 17.92 -6.30
CA LYS A 176 -17.71 17.41 -6.54
C LYS A 176 -17.77 15.89 -6.67
N PHE A 177 -17.28 15.17 -5.67
CA PHE A 177 -17.23 13.70 -5.68
C PHE A 177 -18.57 13.11 -5.24
N TYR A 178 -19.07 12.13 -5.99
CA TYR A 178 -20.28 11.38 -5.63
C TYR A 178 -20.15 9.89 -5.91
N VAL A 179 -20.90 9.10 -5.13
CA VAL A 179 -21.00 7.65 -5.29
C VAL A 179 -21.87 7.35 -6.49
N TYR A 180 -21.33 6.55 -7.42
CA TYR A 180 -21.94 6.06 -8.67
C TYR A 180 -21.99 7.09 -9.81
N PHE A 181 -21.56 6.69 -11.00
CA PHE A 181 -21.37 7.53 -12.20
C PHE A 181 -22.67 7.91 -12.95
N THR A 182 -23.84 7.62 -12.39
CA THR A 182 -25.11 7.90 -13.07
C THR A 182 -25.68 9.24 -12.63
N ASP A 183 -25.98 10.11 -13.60
CA ASP A 183 -26.52 11.47 -13.44
C ASP A 183 -25.70 12.37 -12.49
N PRO A 184 -24.95 13.37 -13.01
CA PRO A 184 -24.05 14.14 -12.18
C PRO A 184 -24.79 14.90 -11.07
N VAL A 185 -24.32 14.70 -9.83
CA VAL A 185 -24.82 15.45 -8.67
C VAL A 185 -24.11 16.80 -8.61
N ASN A 186 -24.78 17.86 -9.04
CA ASN A 186 -24.21 19.19 -9.21
C ASN A 186 -23.81 19.87 -7.91
N ASN A 187 -24.46 19.50 -6.81
CA ASN A 187 -24.23 20.00 -5.45
C ASN A 187 -23.36 19.06 -4.61
N ALA A 188 -22.69 18.07 -5.20
CA ALA A 188 -21.74 17.25 -4.46
C ALA A 188 -20.59 18.10 -3.92
N GLY A 189 -20.19 17.80 -2.68
CA GLY A 189 -19.03 18.41 -2.04
C GLY A 189 -17.73 17.78 -2.49
N ASN A 190 -16.64 18.26 -1.91
CA ASN A 190 -15.31 17.72 -2.19
C ASN A 190 -14.94 16.62 -1.19
N MET A 191 -14.13 15.67 -1.65
CA MET A 191 -13.47 14.69 -0.81
C MET A 191 -11.97 14.91 -0.88
N GLN A 192 -11.28 14.85 0.26
CA GLN A 192 -9.84 15.04 0.32
C GLN A 192 -9.12 13.84 0.95
N MET A 193 -7.94 13.54 0.43
CA MET A 193 -6.92 12.72 1.07
C MET A 193 -5.72 13.60 1.41
N TRP A 194 -5.23 13.51 2.63
CA TRP A 194 -4.03 14.22 3.09
C TRP A 194 -2.92 13.24 3.39
N LEU A 195 -1.74 13.51 2.84
CA LEU A 195 -0.48 12.88 3.23
C LEU A 195 0.35 13.93 3.96
N SER A 196 0.64 13.70 5.23
CA SER A 196 1.51 14.60 6.01
C SER A 196 2.94 14.09 6.01
N GLU A 197 3.92 14.99 6.03
CA GLU A 197 5.35 14.67 6.01
C GLU A 197 5.80 13.74 7.16
N ASN A 198 5.08 13.76 8.28
CA ASN A 198 5.27 12.84 9.40
C ASN A 198 4.60 11.45 9.22
N GLY A 199 4.08 11.14 8.03
CA GLY A 199 3.46 9.85 7.71
C GLY A 199 1.98 9.71 8.08
N VAL A 200 1.36 10.74 8.69
CA VAL A 200 -0.08 10.75 8.96
C VAL A 200 -0.87 10.78 7.66
N ILE A 201 -1.88 9.91 7.55
CA ILE A 201 -2.83 9.87 6.43
C ILE A 201 -4.19 10.33 6.96
N SER A 202 -4.91 11.17 6.21
CA SER A 202 -6.28 11.53 6.55
C SER A 202 -7.20 11.48 5.35
N TYR A 203 -8.45 11.05 5.55
CA TYR A 203 -9.55 11.18 4.59
C TYR A 203 -10.60 12.12 5.18
N VAL A 204 -11.02 13.13 4.41
CA VAL A 204 -11.98 14.16 4.84
C VAL A 204 -13.10 14.25 3.83
N TYR A 205 -14.33 14.21 4.31
CA TYR A 205 -15.52 14.12 3.47
C TYR A 205 -16.37 15.36 3.58
N GLY A 206 -16.70 15.96 2.43
CA GLY A 206 -17.62 17.08 2.32
C GLY A 206 -19.09 16.65 2.34
N GLU A 207 -19.89 17.31 1.51
CA GLU A 207 -21.26 16.87 1.21
C GLU A 207 -21.21 15.65 0.28
N MET A 208 -21.25 14.45 0.85
CA MET A 208 -21.17 13.20 0.08
C MET A 208 -22.57 12.67 -0.23
N TYR A 209 -22.80 12.33 -1.50
CA TYR A 209 -24.07 11.80 -1.99
C TYR A 209 -23.87 10.49 -2.77
N ASN A 210 -24.90 9.66 -2.80
CA ASN A 210 -25.08 8.62 -3.79
C ASN A 210 -25.99 9.16 -4.88
N SER A 211 -25.53 9.15 -6.13
CA SER A 211 -26.31 9.63 -7.28
C SER A 211 -27.41 8.63 -7.66
N SER A 212 -27.20 7.34 -7.42
CA SER A 212 -28.18 6.29 -7.71
C SER A 212 -29.37 6.31 -6.74
N THR A 213 -30.55 5.94 -7.22
CA THR A 213 -31.69 5.58 -6.36
C THR A 213 -31.51 4.21 -5.69
N SER A 214 -30.56 3.39 -6.17
CA SER A 214 -30.22 2.10 -5.59
C SER A 214 -29.08 2.19 -4.57
N SER A 215 -29.02 1.23 -3.66
CA SER A 215 -27.85 1.08 -2.79
C SER A 215 -26.60 0.69 -3.59
N GLN A 216 -25.45 1.11 -3.07
CA GLN A 216 -24.15 1.02 -3.74
C GLN A 216 -23.10 0.51 -2.76
N ASN A 217 -22.30 -0.47 -3.18
CA ASN A 217 -21.21 -1.01 -2.36
C ASN A 217 -19.93 -0.19 -2.59
N ARG A 218 -19.39 0.44 -1.54
CA ARG A 218 -18.18 1.26 -1.62
C ARG A 218 -17.17 0.93 -0.53
N ALA A 219 -15.90 0.89 -0.88
CA ALA A 219 -14.84 0.57 0.06
C ALA A 219 -14.12 1.85 0.52
N ILE A 220 -13.59 1.83 1.74
CA ILE A 220 -12.66 2.84 2.25
C ILE A 220 -11.51 2.05 2.85
N PHE A 221 -10.28 2.22 2.37
CA PHE A 221 -9.19 1.34 2.74
C PHE A 221 -7.80 1.94 2.56
N LEU A 222 -6.82 1.29 3.17
CA LEU A 222 -5.42 1.41 2.81
C LEU A 222 -4.80 0.02 2.73
N SER A 223 -3.88 -0.15 1.80
CA SER A 223 -3.25 -1.43 1.52
C SER A 223 -1.77 -1.24 1.22
N SER A 224 -0.98 -2.18 1.71
CA SER A 224 0.45 -2.32 1.42
C SER A 224 0.76 -3.66 0.74
N GLY A 225 -0.20 -4.59 0.76
CA GLY A 225 -0.13 -5.87 0.06
C GLY A 225 -1.44 -6.63 0.18
N SER A 226 -1.44 -7.88 -0.28
CA SER A 226 -2.63 -8.74 -0.40
C SER A 226 -2.81 -9.75 0.74
N THR A 227 -1.96 -9.71 1.77
CA THR A 227 -2.02 -10.62 2.91
C THR A 227 -2.69 -9.96 4.11
N ALA A 228 -3.38 -10.74 4.94
CA ALA A 228 -3.98 -10.25 6.18
C ALA A 228 -2.93 -9.52 7.03
N GLY A 229 -3.32 -8.38 7.60
CA GLY A 229 -2.43 -7.49 8.33
C GLY A 229 -1.68 -6.48 7.45
N GLN A 230 -1.61 -6.66 6.13
CA GLN A 230 -0.98 -5.69 5.22
C GLN A 230 -1.98 -4.67 4.65
N SER A 231 -3.26 -4.84 4.94
CA SER A 231 -4.35 -3.98 4.47
C SER A 231 -5.41 -3.81 5.53
N ALA A 232 -6.11 -2.68 5.49
CA ALA A 232 -7.24 -2.41 6.36
C ALA A 232 -8.35 -1.68 5.62
N HIS A 233 -9.59 -1.95 6.01
CA HIS A 233 -10.74 -1.19 5.55
C HIS A 233 -11.49 -0.57 6.72
N ILE A 234 -12.26 0.47 6.44
CA ILE A 234 -13.13 1.14 7.39
C ILE A 234 -14.58 0.68 7.16
N THR A 235 -15.25 0.32 8.24
CA THR A 235 -16.70 0.20 8.31
C THR A 235 -17.29 1.53 8.76
N ILE A 236 -18.17 2.09 7.94
CA ILE A 236 -18.89 3.34 8.21
C ILE A 236 -19.96 3.07 9.27
N GLY A 237 -20.03 3.95 10.26
CA GLY A 237 -21.01 3.91 11.33
C GLY A 237 -20.89 5.14 12.22
N ALA A 238 -21.83 5.33 13.14
CA ALA A 238 -21.78 6.42 14.13
C ALA A 238 -20.46 6.40 14.93
N THR A 239 -19.98 5.19 15.23
CA THR A 239 -18.59 4.93 15.62
C THR A 239 -17.94 4.12 14.50
N PRO A 240 -17.08 4.72 13.67
CA PRO A 240 -16.42 4.00 12.59
C PRO A 240 -15.43 2.97 13.17
N ALA A 241 -15.27 1.85 12.47
CA ALA A 241 -14.36 0.79 12.87
C ALA A 241 -13.35 0.47 11.77
N ILE A 242 -12.13 0.08 12.15
CA ILE A 242 -11.12 -0.41 11.22
C ILE A 242 -10.97 -1.93 11.36
N VAL A 243 -10.83 -2.63 10.23
CA VAL A 243 -10.60 -4.07 10.19
C VAL A 243 -9.32 -4.35 9.40
N THR A 244 -8.33 -4.96 10.04
CA THR A 244 -6.97 -5.20 9.51
C THR A 244 -6.72 -6.63 9.04
N THR A 245 -7.71 -7.51 9.17
CA THR A 245 -7.59 -8.93 8.84
C THR A 245 -8.03 -9.27 7.41
N SER A 246 -8.58 -8.30 6.67
CA SER A 246 -9.08 -8.52 5.31
C SER A 246 -7.95 -8.62 4.29
N THR A 247 -8.14 -9.47 3.28
CA THR A 247 -7.26 -9.64 2.11
C THR A 247 -7.84 -9.01 0.83
N PHE A 248 -9.02 -8.39 0.92
CA PHE A 248 -9.67 -7.67 -0.18
C PHE A 248 -10.35 -6.38 0.32
N PRO A 249 -10.64 -5.40 -0.56
CA PRO A 249 -11.45 -4.25 -0.22
C PRO A 249 -12.85 -4.68 0.20
N ALA A 250 -13.15 -4.63 1.49
CA ALA A 250 -14.51 -4.86 1.98
C ALA A 250 -15.35 -3.61 1.80
N THR A 251 -16.63 -3.79 1.51
CA THR A 251 -17.53 -2.72 1.10
C THR A 251 -18.52 -2.35 2.20
N ASN A 252 -18.79 -1.05 2.30
CA ASN A 252 -19.91 -0.46 3.00
C ASN A 252 -21.10 -0.39 2.05
N LEU A 253 -22.28 -0.73 2.55
CA LEU A 253 -23.53 -0.53 1.81
C LEU A 253 -23.98 0.93 1.98
N ILE A 254 -23.81 1.72 0.92
CA ILE A 254 -24.30 3.10 0.84
C ILE A 254 -25.75 3.05 0.39
N ALA A 255 -26.66 3.68 1.15
CA ALA A 255 -28.06 3.75 0.79
C ALA A 255 -28.28 4.51 -0.53
N GLY A 256 -29.37 4.21 -1.23
CA GLY A 256 -29.78 4.99 -2.41
C GLY A 256 -29.98 6.46 -2.06
N GLY A 257 -29.50 7.33 -2.93
CA GLY A 257 -29.81 8.75 -2.88
C GLY A 257 -31.05 9.10 -3.68
N SER A 258 -31.13 10.35 -4.13
CA SER A 258 -32.34 10.89 -4.74
C SER A 258 -32.52 10.55 -6.22
N GLY A 259 -31.46 10.15 -6.95
CA GLY A 259 -31.56 9.97 -8.40
C GLY A 259 -31.74 11.27 -9.18
N THR A 260 -31.33 12.41 -8.61
CA THR A 260 -31.57 13.73 -9.18
C THR A 260 -30.27 14.55 -9.23
N PRO A 261 -30.09 15.45 -10.22
CA PRO A 261 -28.90 16.29 -10.31
C PRO A 261 -28.67 17.22 -9.12
N THR A 262 -29.71 17.47 -8.32
CA THR A 262 -29.60 18.15 -7.03
C THR A 262 -29.97 17.14 -5.95
N ALA A 263 -28.96 16.60 -5.27
CA ALA A 263 -29.13 15.58 -4.27
C ALA A 263 -29.57 16.17 -2.92
N THR A 264 -30.43 15.44 -2.21
CA THR A 264 -31.01 15.89 -0.93
C THR A 264 -30.67 14.97 0.25
N THR A 265 -30.13 13.77 -0.02
CA THR A 265 -29.81 12.78 1.02
C THR A 265 -28.32 12.56 1.11
N LEU A 266 -27.71 13.11 2.15
CA LEU A 266 -26.30 12.86 2.47
C LEU A 266 -26.08 11.39 2.87
N ILE A 267 -24.93 10.84 2.50
CA ILE A 267 -24.51 9.51 2.95
C ILE A 267 -24.35 9.53 4.48
N ALA A 268 -25.15 8.72 5.17
CA ALA A 268 -25.16 8.66 6.63
C ALA A 268 -23.77 8.34 7.21
N ASN A 269 -23.39 9.04 8.27
CA ASN A 269 -22.09 8.91 8.96
C ASN A 269 -20.85 9.18 8.09
N LEU A 270 -21.03 9.86 6.95
CA LEU A 270 -19.92 10.23 6.07
C LEU A 270 -20.09 11.66 5.52
N GLY A 271 -21.21 11.92 4.84
CA GLY A 271 -21.52 13.23 4.28
C GLY A 271 -22.08 14.17 5.34
N THR A 272 -21.59 15.40 5.36
CA THR A 272 -22.12 16.48 6.22
C THR A 272 -22.35 17.73 5.38
N SER A 273 -23.06 18.75 5.88
CA SER A 273 -23.21 20.04 5.17
C SER A 273 -22.26 21.12 5.70
N SER A 274 -22.01 21.12 7.02
CA SER A 274 -21.12 22.08 7.68
C SER A 274 -19.64 21.72 7.49
N ASN A 275 -18.83 22.68 7.02
CA ASN A 275 -17.38 22.50 6.91
C ASN A 275 -16.65 22.36 8.25
N SER A 276 -17.24 22.74 9.38
CA SER A 276 -16.62 22.57 10.69
C SER A 276 -16.97 21.23 11.36
N ASN A 277 -17.83 20.43 10.71
CA ASN A 277 -18.33 19.16 11.22
C ASN A 277 -18.09 18.03 10.21
N ARG A 278 -17.03 18.09 9.40
CA ARG A 278 -16.71 17.03 8.45
C ARG A 278 -16.34 15.76 9.17
N ILE A 279 -16.74 14.63 8.60
CA ILE A 279 -16.17 13.34 8.99
C ILE A 279 -14.72 13.31 8.52
N LYS A 280 -13.82 12.98 9.44
CA LYS A 280 -12.41 12.80 9.17
C LYS A 280 -11.94 11.46 9.72
N TYR A 281 -11.35 10.65 8.85
CA TYR A 281 -10.66 9.42 9.22
C TYR A 281 -9.16 9.68 9.21
N THR A 282 -8.47 9.34 10.29
CA THR A 282 -7.04 9.58 10.46
C THR A 282 -6.33 8.27 10.77
N PHE A 283 -5.20 8.06 10.09
CA PHE A 283 -4.27 6.98 10.38
C PHE A 283 -2.96 7.61 10.83
N THR A 284 -2.63 7.40 12.11
CA THR A 284 -1.44 7.97 12.74
C THR A 284 -0.35 6.89 12.83
N PRO A 285 0.81 7.07 12.17
CA PRO A 285 1.88 6.08 12.21
C PRO A 285 2.52 6.03 13.61
N ALA A 286 3.15 4.89 13.92
CA ALA A 286 3.95 4.75 15.13
C ALA A 286 5.03 5.83 15.23
N GLY A 287 5.24 6.36 16.43
CA GLY A 287 6.20 7.43 16.67
C GLY A 287 5.70 8.85 16.43
N THR A 288 4.45 9.01 15.98
CA THR A 288 3.75 10.30 15.94
C THR A 288 2.81 10.44 17.13
N ALA A 289 2.69 11.66 17.67
CA ALA A 289 1.74 11.96 18.75
C ALA A 289 0.32 11.51 18.37
N GLY A 290 -0.33 10.76 19.26
CA GLY A 290 -1.67 10.19 19.03
C GLY A 290 -1.69 8.74 18.54
N HIS A 291 -0.54 8.08 18.35
CA HIS A 291 -0.50 6.63 18.14
C HIS A 291 -0.71 5.86 19.47
N ALA A 292 -1.46 4.76 19.43
CA ALA A 292 -1.97 4.04 20.60
C ALA A 292 -0.90 3.34 21.45
N THR A 293 0.22 2.92 20.84
CA THR A 293 1.26 2.11 21.52
C THR A 293 2.62 2.82 21.64
N VAL A 294 2.84 3.89 20.88
CA VAL A 294 4.13 4.61 20.76
C VAL A 294 3.85 6.08 20.47
N THR A 295 3.70 6.89 21.51
CA THR A 295 3.31 8.31 21.41
C THR A 295 4.43 9.22 20.90
N SER A 296 5.67 8.75 20.88
CA SER A 296 6.79 9.29 20.10
C SER A 296 7.93 8.27 20.07
N LEU A 297 8.60 8.11 18.93
CA LEU A 297 9.90 7.42 18.91
C LEU A 297 10.93 8.42 19.43
N ALA A 298 11.75 8.03 20.41
CA ALA A 298 12.84 8.88 20.86
C ALA A 298 13.77 9.18 19.67
N ALA A 299 14.26 10.41 19.56
CA ALA A 299 15.23 10.78 18.54
C ALA A 299 16.61 10.17 18.88
N PRO A 300 17.41 9.77 17.89
CA PRO A 300 18.82 9.50 18.13
C PRO A 300 19.50 10.78 18.61
N THR A 301 20.55 10.64 19.42
CA THR A 301 21.28 11.78 19.98
C THR A 301 22.75 11.72 19.58
N ALA A 302 23.53 12.75 19.92
CA ALA A 302 24.98 12.77 19.70
C ALA A 302 25.40 12.48 18.24
N LEU A 303 24.72 13.10 17.27
CA LEU A 303 25.11 13.02 15.86
C LEU A 303 26.53 13.59 15.70
N THR A 304 27.44 12.81 15.15
CA THR A 304 28.82 13.20 14.84
C THR A 304 29.19 12.76 13.43
N ILE A 305 30.04 13.56 12.77
CA ILE A 305 30.55 13.28 11.43
C ILE A 305 32.07 13.19 11.52
N ASN A 306 32.62 12.05 11.10
CA ASN A 306 34.05 11.75 11.15
C ASN A 306 34.55 11.30 9.77
N GLY A 307 35.87 11.28 9.57
CA GLY A 307 36.48 10.69 8.36
C GLY A 307 36.04 11.34 7.05
N VAL A 308 35.85 12.66 7.06
CA VAL A 308 35.39 13.42 5.88
C VAL A 308 36.48 13.42 4.82
N SER A 309 36.13 12.97 3.63
CA SER A 309 36.92 13.05 2.40
C SER A 309 36.13 13.75 1.31
N ALA A 310 36.71 13.91 0.13
CA ALA A 310 36.01 14.46 -1.02
C ALA A 310 34.80 13.61 -1.47
N SER A 311 34.76 12.32 -1.14
CA SER A 311 33.72 11.38 -1.62
C SER A 311 33.03 10.58 -0.53
N SER A 312 33.39 10.78 0.75
CA SER A 312 32.85 9.98 1.85
C SER A 312 32.88 10.72 3.17
N MET A 313 31.99 10.31 4.07
CA MET A 313 32.06 10.64 5.49
C MET A 313 31.46 9.47 6.29
N THR A 314 31.80 9.40 7.57
CA THR A 314 31.18 8.46 8.52
C THR A 314 30.27 9.25 9.44
N ILE A 315 28.99 8.91 9.44
CA ILE A 315 27.99 9.50 10.33
C ILE A 315 27.75 8.52 11.49
N ASN A 316 27.91 9.01 12.73
CA ASN A 316 27.67 8.23 13.94
C ASN A 316 26.62 8.94 14.80
N TRP A 317 25.84 8.17 15.55
CA TRP A 317 24.89 8.71 16.53
C TRP A 317 24.73 7.71 17.67
N THR A 318 24.28 8.21 18.81
CA THR A 318 23.75 7.38 19.88
C THR A 318 22.33 6.97 19.51
N ALA A 319 22.09 5.66 19.46
CA ALA A 319 20.76 5.14 19.23
C ALA A 319 19.76 5.70 20.25
N ALA A 320 18.55 5.95 19.78
CA ALA A 320 17.46 6.41 20.62
C ALA A 320 17.14 5.39 21.74
N SER A 321 16.78 5.90 22.91
CA SER A 321 16.40 5.09 24.07
C SER A 321 15.05 5.58 24.63
N PRO A 322 14.05 4.69 24.77
CA PRO A 322 14.08 3.27 24.43
C PRO A 322 14.10 3.02 22.91
N ALA A 323 14.73 1.91 22.49
CA ALA A 323 14.83 1.54 21.07
C ALA A 323 13.58 0.80 20.54
N ASN A 324 12.55 0.62 21.37
CA ASN A 324 11.34 -0.11 21.03
C ASN A 324 10.65 0.49 19.79
N GLY A 325 10.43 -0.34 18.76
CA GLY A 325 9.77 0.07 17.52
C GLY A 325 10.67 0.76 16.50
N ILE A 326 11.95 0.98 16.78
CA ILE A 326 12.90 1.55 15.81
C ILE A 326 13.45 0.42 14.93
N ILE A 327 13.13 0.48 13.64
CA ILE A 327 13.58 -0.52 12.65
C ILE A 327 14.82 -0.01 11.89
N ARG A 328 14.83 1.28 11.53
CA ARG A 328 15.90 1.96 10.79
C ARG A 328 15.95 3.44 11.16
N TYR A 329 17.08 4.07 10.87
CA TYR A 329 17.22 5.52 10.85
C TYR A 329 17.24 6.01 9.40
N ALA A 330 16.54 7.10 9.12
CA ALA A 330 16.70 7.83 7.88
C ALA A 330 17.80 8.90 8.07
N VAL A 331 18.70 9.00 7.10
CA VAL A 331 19.76 10.01 7.08
C VAL A 331 19.42 10.99 5.96
N PHE A 332 19.22 12.24 6.35
CA PHE A 332 18.87 13.34 5.46
C PHE A 332 20.08 14.26 5.28
N ASN A 333 20.37 14.69 4.06
CA ASN A 333 21.47 15.60 3.78
C ASN A 333 20.95 16.83 3.05
N SER A 334 21.13 18.00 3.64
CA SER A 334 20.77 19.25 3.01
C SER A 334 22.00 20.08 2.71
N THR A 335 22.10 20.57 1.47
CA THR A 335 23.10 21.57 1.06
C THR A 335 22.54 22.99 1.03
N ASP A 336 21.25 23.17 1.37
CA ASP A 336 20.52 24.43 1.26
C ASP A 336 19.94 24.94 2.59
N GLY A 337 20.50 24.46 3.72
CA GLY A 337 20.08 24.90 5.06
C GLY A 337 18.80 24.24 5.58
N GLY A 338 18.42 23.09 5.01
CA GLY A 338 17.28 22.28 5.43
C GLY A 338 15.99 22.59 4.69
N VAL A 339 16.06 23.27 3.54
CA VAL A 339 14.88 23.53 2.69
C VAL A 339 14.53 22.27 1.90
N THR A 340 15.56 21.57 1.42
CA THR A 340 15.47 20.24 0.81
C THR A 340 16.47 19.28 1.45
N TYR A 341 16.19 17.98 1.39
CA TYR A 341 16.97 16.90 1.98
C TYR A 341 17.12 15.73 1.01
#